data_AF-D4FB55-F1
#
_entry.id   AF-D4FB55-F1
#
_cell.length_a   1.000
_cell.length_b   1.000
_cell.length_c   1.000
_cell.angle_alpha   90.00
_cell.angle_beta   90.00
_cell.angle_gamma   90.00
#
_symmetry.space_group_name_H-M   'P 1'
#
loop_
_entity.id
_entity.type
_entity.pdbx_description
1 polymer ?
#
loop_
_entity_poly.entity_id
_entity_poly.type
_entity_poly.pdbx_seq_one_letter_code
_entity_poly.pdbx_strand_id
1 'polypeptide(L)'
;MLNAWHLPVAPYLRRHGEALEVTLWLAGATLPQHVLLRCEPDNEEWLLAMSPRQHPPYVVYRARLTLAEGEALRRYCFKLLWADRQCWLTPTGLQSIPPGQTEQFAVSDPSPYPQWVADRLFYQIFPDRFARASGQRDEAAQGVRAWDAPLDESTDGYTRYGGDLDGIIERLPYLQALGVDALYLNPIFTAPSNHK
;
A
#
# COMPACT_ATOMS: atom_id res chain seq x y z
N MET A 1 -23.17 16.36 -0.68
CA MET A 1 -22.39 15.53 0.27
C MET A 1 -20.92 15.92 0.14
N LEU A 2 -20.16 15.94 1.24
CA LEU A 2 -18.72 16.21 1.21
C LEU A 2 -18.00 14.88 1.01
N ASN A 3 -17.12 14.82 0.01
CA ASN A 3 -16.20 13.72 -0.19
C ASN A 3 -14.81 14.17 0.26
N ALA A 4 -14.13 13.29 1.00
CA ALA A 4 -12.82 13.55 1.55
C ALA A 4 -11.90 12.35 1.30
N TRP A 5 -10.67 12.62 0.86
CA TRP A 5 -9.68 11.58 0.61
C TRP A 5 -8.36 11.90 1.28
N HIS A 6 -7.92 10.95 2.11
CA HIS A 6 -6.63 10.93 2.75
C HIS A 6 -6.30 9.49 3.18
N LEU A 7 -5.04 9.09 3.01
CA LEU A 7 -4.47 7.87 3.57
C LEU A 7 -3.10 8.21 4.15
N PRO A 8 -2.62 7.50 5.19
CA PRO A 8 -1.33 7.78 5.80
C PRO A 8 -0.15 7.22 4.96
N VAL A 9 -0.21 7.40 3.64
CA VAL A 9 0.77 6.93 2.64
C VAL A 9 0.86 7.91 1.47
N ALA A 10 1.81 7.71 0.56
CA ALA A 10 1.86 8.45 -0.69
C ALA A 10 0.56 8.25 -1.52
N PRO A 11 0.10 9.26 -2.29
CA PRO A 11 0.70 10.59 -2.46
C PRO A 11 0.29 11.60 -1.37
N TYR A 12 -0.54 11.22 -0.40
CA TYR A 12 -1.10 12.12 0.61
C TYR A 12 -0.08 12.54 1.67
N LEU A 13 0.88 11.67 1.95
CA LEU A 13 2.05 11.96 2.77
C LEU A 13 3.29 12.04 1.90
N ARG A 14 4.06 13.12 2.03
CA ARG A 14 5.35 13.28 1.37
C ARG A 14 6.39 13.80 2.35
N ARG A 15 7.50 13.08 2.46
CA ARG A 15 8.62 13.50 3.33
C ARG A 15 9.47 14.55 2.62
N HIS A 16 9.81 15.59 3.35
CA HIS A 16 10.71 16.67 2.95
C HIS A 16 11.70 16.93 4.09
N GLY A 17 12.79 16.14 4.14
CA GLY A 17 13.76 16.19 5.23
C GLY A 17 13.13 15.80 6.57
N GLU A 18 13.13 16.74 7.52
CA GLU A 18 12.53 16.62 8.85
C GLU A 18 11.07 17.09 8.91
N ALA A 19 10.39 17.20 7.77
CA ALA A 19 8.97 17.52 7.71
C ALA A 19 8.21 16.50 6.88
N LEU A 20 6.95 16.30 7.24
CA LEU A 20 5.97 15.54 6.50
C LEU A 20 4.91 16.50 5.96
N GLU A 21 4.82 16.61 4.65
CA GLU A 21 3.69 17.27 4.01
C GLU A 21 2.49 16.34 4.07
N VAL A 22 1.45 16.77 4.78
CA VAL A 22 0.17 16.07 4.93
C VAL A 22 -0.85 16.73 4.02
N THR A 23 -1.47 15.94 3.15
CA THR A 23 -2.39 16.43 2.12
C THR A 23 -3.79 15.84 2.31
N LEU A 24 -4.82 16.67 2.29
CA LEU A 24 -6.23 16.28 2.30
C LEU A 24 -6.92 16.78 1.03
N TRP A 25 -7.66 15.92 0.34
CA TRP A 25 -8.45 16.31 -0.84
C TRP A 25 -9.91 16.37 -0.45
N LEU A 26 -10.58 17.48 -0.75
CA LEU A 26 -12.02 17.64 -0.53
C LEU A 26 -12.72 17.97 -1.84
N ALA A 27 -13.92 17.42 -2.02
CA ALA A 27 -14.85 17.83 -3.08
C ALA A 27 -16.28 17.78 -2.56
N GLY A 28 -17.12 18.73 -2.97
CA GLY A 28 -18.53 18.76 -2.58
C GLY A 28 -19.14 20.15 -2.73
N ALA A 29 -20.46 20.23 -2.58
CA ALA A 29 -21.22 21.47 -2.75
C ALA A 29 -20.89 22.53 -1.68
N THR A 30 -20.54 22.11 -0.46
CA THR A 30 -20.23 22.99 0.68
C THR A 30 -18.91 22.57 1.33
N LEU A 31 -17.83 23.28 1.00
CA LEU A 31 -16.52 23.06 1.60
C LEU A 31 -16.38 23.78 2.94
N PRO A 32 -15.53 23.28 3.86
CA PRO A 32 -15.25 23.98 5.12
C PRO A 32 -14.53 25.31 4.87
N GLN A 33 -14.79 26.30 5.71
CA GLN A 33 -14.10 27.59 5.73
C GLN A 33 -12.64 27.44 6.19
N HIS A 34 -12.41 26.54 7.15
CA HIS A 34 -11.06 26.22 7.62
C HIS A 34 -10.87 24.71 7.72
N VAL A 35 -9.67 24.27 7.37
CA VAL A 35 -9.20 22.90 7.56
C VAL A 35 -7.95 22.97 8.41
N LEU A 36 -7.95 22.25 9.52
CA LEU A 36 -6.82 22.17 10.43
C LEU A 36 -6.34 20.73 10.52
N LEU A 37 -5.03 20.53 10.54
CA LEU A 37 -4.41 19.28 10.92
C LEU A 37 -4.20 19.30 12.43
N ARG A 38 -4.88 18.41 13.15
CA ARG A 38 -4.73 18.23 14.59
C ARG A 38 -3.71 17.14 14.87
N CYS A 39 -2.72 17.41 15.71
CA CYS A 39 -1.77 16.43 16.23
C CYS A 39 -1.40 16.76 17.68
N GLU A 40 -0.71 15.83 18.36
CA GLU A 40 -0.29 15.97 19.77
C GLU A 40 1.15 15.46 19.94
N PRO A 41 2.17 16.12 19.39
CA PRO A 41 3.55 15.61 19.42
C PRO A 41 4.14 15.50 20.84
N ASP A 42 3.69 16.35 21.76
CA ASP A 42 4.18 16.48 23.15
C ASP A 42 3.06 16.29 24.20
N ASN A 43 1.96 15.62 23.82
CA ASN A 43 0.69 15.51 24.56
C ASN A 43 -0.13 16.82 24.64
N GLU A 44 0.32 17.92 24.03
CA GLU A 44 -0.50 19.12 23.88
C GLU A 44 -1.11 19.22 22.48
N GLU A 45 -2.32 19.80 22.38
CA GLU A 45 -3.01 19.92 21.10
C GLU A 45 -2.35 20.97 20.21
N TRP A 46 -1.92 20.53 19.03
CA TRP A 46 -1.48 21.41 17.96
C TRP A 46 -2.54 21.45 16.86
N LEU A 47 -2.92 22.65 16.42
CA LEU A 47 -3.85 22.88 15.32
C LEU A 47 -3.16 23.63 14.18
N LEU A 48 -2.64 22.87 13.23
CA LEU A 48 -1.90 23.43 12.10
C LEU A 48 -2.88 23.79 10.97
N ALA A 49 -2.96 25.08 10.63
CA ALA A 49 -3.80 25.54 9.54
C ALA A 49 -3.33 24.96 8.19
N MET A 50 -4.26 24.34 7.46
CA MET A 50 -3.94 23.78 6.14
C MET A 50 -4.19 24.82 5.05
N SER A 51 -3.22 24.97 4.14
CA SER A 51 -3.31 25.85 3.00
C SER A 51 -4.09 25.20 1.85
N PRO A 52 -5.19 25.81 1.36
CA PRO A 52 -5.96 25.27 0.23
C PRO A 52 -5.32 25.62 -1.11
N ARG A 53 -5.44 24.71 -2.09
CA ARG A 53 -5.13 24.94 -3.49
C ARG A 53 -6.22 24.35 -4.37
N GLN A 54 -6.75 25.17 -5.28
CA GLN A 54 -7.77 24.72 -6.23
C GLN A 54 -7.17 23.72 -7.22
N HIS A 55 -7.80 22.56 -7.37
CA HIS A 55 -7.43 21.53 -8.32
C HIS A 55 -8.70 20.80 -8.81
N PRO A 56 -9.52 21.45 -9.66
CA PRO A 56 -10.85 20.95 -10.01
C PRO A 56 -10.85 19.48 -10.45
N PRO A 57 -11.82 18.67 -10.01
CA PRO A 57 -13.00 19.03 -9.19
C PRO A 57 -12.74 19.15 -7.67
N TYR A 58 -11.48 19.09 -7.24
CA TYR A 58 -11.08 19.05 -5.84
C TYR A 58 -10.51 20.39 -5.33
N VAL A 59 -10.49 20.53 -4.01
CA VAL A 59 -9.60 21.45 -3.31
C VAL A 59 -8.63 20.63 -2.48
N VAL A 60 -7.34 20.91 -2.67
CA VAL A 60 -6.24 20.19 -2.02
C VAL A 60 -5.72 21.05 -0.88
N TYR A 61 -5.83 20.56 0.35
CA TYR A 61 -5.37 21.20 1.57
C TYR A 61 -4.04 20.58 1.98
N ARG A 62 -3.05 21.41 2.36
CA ARG A 62 -1.74 20.94 2.81
C ARG A 62 -1.29 21.60 4.09
N ALA A 63 -0.69 20.82 4.98
CA ALA A 63 0.06 21.31 6.13
C ALA A 63 1.39 20.56 6.25
N ARG A 64 2.35 21.15 6.96
CA ARG A 64 3.62 20.51 7.28
C ARG A 64 3.61 20.11 8.74
N LEU A 65 3.75 18.81 8.99
CA LEU A 65 4.01 18.26 10.30
C LEU A 65 5.52 18.09 10.47
N THR A 66 6.09 18.70 11.50
CA THR A 66 7.50 18.48 11.85
C THR A 66 7.72 17.05 12.34
N LEU A 67 8.86 16.47 11.96
CA LEU A 67 9.33 15.16 12.39
C LEU A 67 10.46 15.29 13.44
N ALA A 68 10.93 16.51 13.71
CA ALA A 68 12.05 16.78 14.61
C ALA A 68 11.70 16.60 16.09
N GLU A 69 10.42 16.63 16.46
CA GLU A 69 9.96 16.58 17.85
C GLU A 69 8.73 15.70 18.00
N GLY A 70 8.59 15.10 19.18
CA GLY A 70 7.50 14.20 19.59
C GLY A 70 7.77 12.71 19.37
N GLU A 71 6.76 11.88 19.62
CA GLU A 71 6.89 10.41 19.56
C GLU A 71 7.09 9.83 18.16
N ALA A 72 7.76 8.67 18.07
CA ALA A 72 7.97 7.98 16.80
C ALA A 72 6.67 7.66 16.05
N LEU A 73 5.57 7.37 16.76
CA LEU A 73 4.26 7.18 16.17
C LEU A 73 3.49 8.50 16.14
N ARG A 74 3.48 9.16 14.98
CA ARG A 74 2.81 10.45 14.78
C ARG A 74 1.32 10.22 14.55
N ARG A 75 0.49 10.71 15.47
CA ARG A 75 -0.98 10.65 15.35
C ARG A 75 -1.55 11.98 14.92
N TYR A 76 -2.54 11.94 14.04
CA TYR A 76 -3.23 13.13 13.57
C TYR A 76 -4.63 12.84 13.05
N CYS A 77 -5.45 13.89 13.00
CA CYS A 77 -6.74 13.89 12.31
C CYS A 77 -6.99 15.27 11.70
N PHE A 78 -8.05 15.40 10.89
CA PHE A 78 -8.41 16.69 10.30
C PHE A 78 -9.62 17.26 10.99
N LYS A 79 -9.53 18.52 11.42
CA LYS A 79 -10.66 19.30 11.90
C LYS A 79 -11.19 20.17 10.76
N LEU A 80 -12.45 19.98 10.39
CA LEU A 80 -13.13 20.70 9.33
C LEU A 80 -14.13 21.67 9.96
N LEU A 81 -14.02 22.96 9.64
CA LEU A 81 -14.83 24.01 10.26
C LEU A 81 -15.68 24.73 9.21
N TRP A 82 -16.99 24.77 9.43
CA TRP A 82 -17.94 25.65 8.76
C TRP A 82 -18.40 26.74 9.73
N ALA A 83 -19.20 27.69 9.26
CA ALA A 83 -19.76 28.74 10.10
C ALA A 83 -20.67 28.19 11.22
N ASP A 84 -21.34 27.07 10.98
CA ASP A 84 -22.42 26.52 11.80
C ASP A 84 -22.08 25.15 12.43
N ARG A 85 -20.99 24.52 12.00
CA ARG A 85 -20.62 23.17 12.46
C ARG A 85 -19.13 22.88 12.35
N GLN A 86 -18.71 21.86 13.07
CA GLN A 86 -17.41 21.22 12.88
C GLN A 86 -17.56 19.72 12.67
N CYS A 87 -16.61 19.13 11.94
CA CYS A 87 -16.47 17.68 11.82
C CYS A 87 -15.00 17.29 11.90
N TRP A 88 -14.77 16.02 12.20
CA TRP A 88 -13.46 15.41 12.28
C TRP A 88 -13.35 14.33 11.22
N LEU A 89 -12.27 14.34 10.42
CA LEU A 89 -11.99 13.25 9.49
C LEU A 89 -10.94 12.31 10.10
N THR A 90 -11.28 11.03 10.11
CA THR A 90 -10.48 9.91 10.60
C THR A 90 -10.42 8.80 9.55
N PRO A 91 -9.64 7.72 9.77
CA PRO A 91 -9.65 6.55 8.89
C PRO A 91 -11.04 5.90 8.74
N THR A 92 -11.91 6.06 9.74
CA THR A 92 -13.28 5.50 9.73
C THR A 92 -14.31 6.45 9.11
N GLY A 93 -13.92 7.66 8.74
CA GLY A 93 -14.75 8.64 8.05
C GLY A 93 -14.97 9.93 8.83
N LEU A 94 -16.07 10.62 8.53
CA LEU A 94 -16.44 11.88 9.18
C LEU A 94 -17.16 11.61 10.51
N GLN A 95 -16.72 12.29 11.57
CA GLN A 95 -17.28 12.20 12.91
C GLN A 95 -17.67 13.60 13.42
N SER A 96 -18.70 13.69 14.27
CA SER A 96 -19.16 14.96 14.86
C SER A 96 -18.40 15.34 16.14
N ILE A 97 -17.77 14.36 16.79
CA ILE A 97 -16.99 14.53 18.01
C ILE A 97 -15.49 14.28 17.73
N PRO A 98 -14.58 14.85 18.55
CA PRO A 98 -13.16 14.55 18.42
C PRO A 98 -12.88 13.06 18.61
N PRO A 99 -12.02 12.45 17.78
CA PRO A 99 -11.72 11.02 17.86
C PRO A 99 -10.77 10.69 19.01
N GLY A 100 -10.88 9.48 19.55
CA GLY A 100 -9.88 8.92 20.46
C GLY A 100 -8.53 8.70 19.76
N GLN A 101 -7.44 8.58 20.51
CA GLN A 101 -6.08 8.45 19.92
C GLN A 101 -5.94 7.26 18.96
N THR A 102 -6.57 6.13 19.27
CA THR A 102 -6.52 4.91 18.44
C THR A 102 -7.37 5.00 17.18
N GLU A 103 -8.24 6.00 17.08
CA GLU A 103 -9.10 6.25 15.93
C GLU A 103 -8.51 7.30 14.98
N GLN A 104 -7.33 7.84 15.28
CA GLN A 104 -6.65 8.83 14.45
C GLN A 104 -5.81 8.16 13.34
N PHE A 105 -5.47 8.93 12.30
CA PHE A 105 -4.43 8.51 11.36
C PHE A 105 -3.10 8.41 12.10
N ALA A 106 -2.22 7.52 11.62
CA ALA A 106 -0.93 7.29 12.23
C ALA A 106 0.15 7.08 11.18
N VAL A 107 1.34 7.64 11.43
CA VAL A 107 2.54 7.40 10.63
C VAL A 107 3.74 7.25 11.54
N SER A 108 4.57 6.25 11.30
CA SER A 108 5.79 6.01 12.07
C SER A 108 6.98 6.72 11.43
N ASP A 109 7.76 7.43 12.25
CA ASP A 109 9.07 7.98 11.87
C ASP A 109 10.14 7.64 12.94
N PRO A 110 11.21 6.89 12.59
CA PRO A 110 11.44 6.27 11.29
C PRO A 110 10.39 5.19 10.98
N SER A 111 10.02 5.04 9.71
CA SER A 111 9.11 3.97 9.29
C SER A 111 9.77 2.61 9.53
N PRO A 112 9.09 1.66 10.19
CA PRO A 112 9.60 0.30 10.36
C PRO A 112 9.53 -0.52 9.06
N TYR A 113 8.86 -0.01 8.02
CA TYR A 113 8.62 -0.72 6.77
C TYR A 113 9.62 -0.29 5.67
N PRO A 114 10.11 -1.24 4.83
CA PRO A 114 10.90 -0.89 3.66
C PRO A 114 10.10 0.01 2.70
N GLN A 115 10.57 1.24 2.52
CA GLN A 115 9.85 2.26 1.74
C GLN A 115 9.60 1.85 0.29
N TRP A 116 10.51 1.07 -0.28
CA TRP A 116 10.39 0.60 -1.66
C TRP A 116 9.17 -0.29 -1.86
N VAL A 117 8.55 -0.90 -0.83
CA VAL A 117 7.41 -1.83 -1.00
C VAL A 117 6.09 -1.10 -1.24
N ALA A 118 5.97 0.14 -0.76
CA ALA A 118 4.68 0.86 -0.69
C ALA A 118 4.05 1.16 -2.05
N ASP A 119 4.86 1.21 -3.11
CA ASP A 119 4.45 1.55 -4.48
C ASP A 119 4.61 0.39 -5.48
N ARG A 120 4.75 -0.85 -5.00
CA ARG A 120 5.02 -2.03 -5.84
C ARG A 120 3.79 -2.82 -6.20
N LEU A 121 3.81 -3.37 -7.41
CA LEU A 121 2.89 -4.39 -7.86
C LEU A 121 3.58 -5.75 -7.76
N PHE A 122 3.18 -6.53 -6.74
CA PHE A 122 3.68 -7.88 -6.53
C PHE A 122 2.97 -8.89 -7.43
N TYR A 123 3.74 -9.83 -8.00
CA TYR A 123 3.20 -11.02 -8.65
C TYR A 123 3.69 -12.26 -7.92
N GLN A 124 2.74 -13.05 -7.39
CA GLN A 124 3.07 -14.31 -6.72
C GLN A 124 3.26 -15.42 -7.76
N ILE A 125 4.37 -16.15 -7.64
CA ILE A 125 4.73 -17.25 -8.53
C ILE A 125 4.84 -18.54 -7.72
N PHE A 126 4.12 -19.56 -8.17
CA PHE A 126 4.37 -20.95 -7.78
C PHE A 126 5.29 -21.58 -8.85
N PRO A 127 6.60 -21.78 -8.56
CA PRO A 127 7.62 -22.07 -9.59
C PRO A 127 7.27 -23.24 -10.50
N ASP A 128 6.90 -24.39 -9.94
CA ASP A 128 6.57 -25.63 -10.69
C ASP A 128 5.42 -25.44 -11.71
N ARG A 129 4.62 -24.37 -11.59
CA ARG A 129 3.41 -24.13 -12.40
C ARG A 129 3.43 -22.84 -13.20
N PHE A 130 4.53 -22.09 -13.18
CA PHE A 130 4.56 -20.79 -13.87
C PHE A 130 5.06 -20.87 -15.30
N ALA A 131 6.26 -21.41 -15.52
CA ALA A 131 6.81 -21.64 -16.85
C ALA A 131 7.93 -22.68 -16.82
N ARG A 132 8.03 -23.47 -17.89
CA ARG A 132 9.21 -24.29 -18.20
C ARG A 132 10.15 -23.52 -19.10
N ALA A 133 11.45 -23.66 -18.90
CA ALA A 133 12.45 -23.14 -19.83
C ALA A 133 12.31 -23.77 -21.22
N SER A 134 12.41 -22.95 -22.27
CA SER A 134 12.27 -23.36 -23.68
C SER A 134 13.27 -24.42 -24.16
N GLY A 135 14.37 -24.60 -23.43
CA GLY A 135 15.40 -25.63 -23.67
C GLY A 135 15.15 -26.97 -22.97
N GLN A 136 14.21 -27.05 -22.03
CA GLN A 136 13.73 -28.32 -21.50
C GLN A 136 12.78 -28.94 -22.52
N ARG A 137 13.35 -29.65 -23.50
CA ARG A 137 12.56 -30.58 -24.32
C ARG A 137 11.82 -31.53 -23.40
N ASP A 138 10.65 -31.98 -23.86
CA ASP A 138 9.74 -33.00 -23.30
C ASP A 138 10.40 -34.36 -23.01
N GLU A 139 11.59 -34.39 -22.42
CA GLU A 139 12.00 -35.48 -21.59
C GLU A 139 11.10 -35.40 -20.37
N ALA A 140 10.00 -36.15 -20.42
CA ALA A 140 9.29 -36.58 -19.24
C ALA A 140 10.31 -37.31 -18.34
N ALA A 141 11.13 -36.54 -17.62
CA ALA A 141 11.87 -37.04 -16.49
C ALA A 141 10.85 -37.78 -15.64
N GLN A 142 11.12 -39.05 -15.33
CA GLN A 142 10.16 -39.92 -14.66
C GLN A 142 9.50 -39.18 -13.48
N GLY A 143 8.18 -38.96 -13.58
CA GLY A 143 7.41 -38.25 -12.55
C GLY A 143 7.04 -36.79 -12.84
N VAL A 144 7.38 -36.22 -14.01
CA VAL A 144 6.89 -34.90 -14.45
C VAL A 144 5.72 -35.06 -15.43
N ARG A 145 4.58 -34.42 -15.13
CA ARG A 145 3.37 -34.45 -15.97
C ARG A 145 3.53 -33.59 -17.23
N ALA A 146 2.65 -33.75 -18.22
CA ALA A 146 2.53 -32.77 -19.30
C ALA A 146 2.05 -31.41 -18.76
N TRP A 147 2.46 -30.30 -19.38
CA TRP A 147 2.20 -28.94 -18.85
C TRP A 147 0.70 -28.66 -18.69
N ASP A 148 -0.10 -29.00 -19.70
CA ASP A 148 -1.54 -28.79 -19.71
C ASP A 148 -2.34 -29.97 -19.14
N ALA A 149 -1.67 -30.93 -18.48
CA ALA A 149 -2.36 -32.04 -17.83
C ALA A 149 -3.27 -31.50 -16.70
N PRO A 150 -4.51 -31.97 -16.57
CA PRO A 150 -5.38 -31.54 -15.49
C PRO A 150 -4.86 -32.02 -14.13
N LEU A 151 -5.17 -31.25 -13.09
CA LEU A 151 -5.12 -31.74 -11.72
C LEU A 151 -6.26 -32.76 -11.54
N ASP A 152 -5.94 -33.90 -10.94
CA ASP A 152 -6.88 -34.96 -10.60
C ASP A 152 -6.76 -35.29 -9.10
N GLU A 153 -7.66 -36.14 -8.59
CA GLU A 153 -7.65 -36.56 -7.18
C GLU A 153 -6.37 -37.31 -6.78
N SER A 154 -5.58 -37.80 -7.75
CA SER A 154 -4.27 -38.41 -7.53
C SER A 154 -3.12 -37.40 -7.48
N THR A 155 -3.40 -36.12 -7.75
CA THR A 155 -2.41 -35.05 -7.73
C THR A 155 -2.12 -34.66 -6.29
N ASP A 156 -1.01 -35.19 -5.78
CA ASP A 156 -0.53 -34.96 -4.44
C ASP A 156 0.53 -33.84 -4.39
N GLY A 157 1.08 -33.63 -3.19
CA GLY A 157 2.19 -32.72 -2.95
C GLY A 157 3.51 -33.13 -3.61
N TYR A 158 3.56 -34.18 -4.43
CA TYR A 158 4.75 -34.65 -5.16
C TYR A 158 4.60 -34.57 -6.67
N THR A 159 3.40 -34.27 -7.17
CA THR A 159 3.13 -34.14 -8.60
C THR A 159 3.82 -32.90 -9.18
N ARG A 160 4.71 -33.11 -10.16
CA ARG A 160 5.53 -32.06 -10.77
C ARG A 160 5.07 -31.75 -12.18
N TYR A 161 5.13 -30.47 -12.51
CA TYR A 161 4.90 -29.94 -13.85
C TYR A 161 6.16 -29.26 -14.37
N GLY A 162 7.27 -29.25 -13.63
CA GLY A 162 8.59 -28.95 -14.16
C GLY A 162 8.82 -27.47 -14.44
N GLY A 163 8.00 -26.57 -13.89
CA GLY A 163 8.33 -25.15 -13.92
C GLY A 163 9.57 -24.86 -13.07
N ASP A 164 10.38 -23.90 -13.52
CA ASP A 164 11.70 -23.63 -12.96
C ASP A 164 12.07 -22.14 -13.01
N LEU A 165 13.24 -21.80 -12.46
CA LEU A 165 13.71 -20.41 -12.41
C LEU A 165 14.06 -19.87 -13.81
N ASP A 166 14.55 -20.71 -14.71
CA ASP A 166 14.89 -20.31 -16.07
C ASP A 166 13.63 -19.96 -16.87
N GLY A 167 12.55 -20.73 -16.71
CA GLY A 167 11.22 -20.41 -17.24
C GLY A 167 10.66 -19.11 -16.65
N ILE A 168 10.88 -18.84 -15.36
CA ILE A 168 10.54 -17.52 -14.78
C ILE A 168 11.33 -16.40 -15.47
N ILE A 169 12.63 -16.58 -15.68
CA ILE A 169 13.51 -15.60 -16.34
C ILE A 169 13.03 -15.31 -17.77
N GLU A 170 12.71 -16.35 -18.55
CA GLU A 170 12.17 -16.22 -19.91
C GLU A 170 10.85 -15.43 -19.96
N ARG A 171 10.08 -15.40 -18.86
CA ARG A 171 8.80 -14.69 -18.74
C ARG A 171 8.91 -13.32 -18.06
N LEU A 172 10.09 -12.86 -17.68
CA LEU A 172 10.26 -11.49 -17.16
C LEU A 172 9.73 -10.41 -18.12
N PRO A 173 9.90 -10.50 -19.46
CA PRO A 173 9.30 -9.53 -20.38
C PRO A 173 7.76 -9.46 -20.29
N TYR A 174 7.10 -10.60 -20.07
CA TYR A 174 5.65 -10.66 -19.86
C TYR A 174 5.26 -9.96 -18.55
N LEU A 175 5.97 -10.22 -17.46
CA LEU A 175 5.72 -9.59 -16.15
C LEU A 175 5.95 -8.08 -16.20
N GLN A 176 6.99 -7.63 -16.90
CA GLN A 176 7.26 -6.21 -17.13
C GLN A 176 6.17 -5.55 -17.98
N ALA A 177 5.69 -6.21 -19.03
CA ALA A 177 4.60 -5.70 -19.86
C ALA A 177 3.28 -5.58 -19.07
N LEU A 178 3.08 -6.43 -18.05
CA LEU A 178 1.95 -6.33 -17.12
C LEU A 178 2.09 -5.17 -16.11
N GLY A 179 3.31 -4.61 -15.95
CA GLY A 179 3.62 -3.55 -14.98
C GLY A 179 4.03 -4.07 -13.60
N VAL A 180 4.35 -5.36 -13.47
CA VAL A 180 4.87 -5.97 -12.24
C VAL A 180 6.30 -5.49 -12.00
N ASP A 181 6.62 -5.12 -10.77
CA ASP A 181 7.96 -4.68 -10.38
C ASP A 181 8.50 -5.37 -9.11
N ALA A 182 7.76 -6.31 -8.54
CA ALA A 182 8.21 -7.20 -7.47
C ALA A 182 7.67 -8.63 -7.65
N LEU A 183 8.51 -9.64 -7.40
CA LEU A 183 8.11 -11.05 -7.44
C LEU A 183 8.09 -11.65 -6.04
N TYR A 184 7.01 -12.35 -5.72
CA TYR A 184 6.93 -13.20 -4.53
C TYR A 184 6.93 -14.66 -4.95
N LEU A 185 8.03 -15.36 -4.71
CA LEU A 185 8.12 -16.79 -5.02
C LEU A 185 7.62 -17.62 -3.84
N ASN A 186 6.79 -18.62 -4.12
CA ASN A 186 6.70 -19.80 -3.26
C ASN A 186 8.12 -20.40 -3.08
N PRO A 187 8.35 -21.21 -2.03
CA PRO A 187 9.71 -21.64 -1.68
C PRO A 187 10.46 -22.32 -2.83
N ILE A 188 11.77 -22.07 -2.92
CA ILE A 188 12.66 -22.56 -3.99
C ILE A 188 13.86 -23.36 -3.47
N PHE A 189 13.89 -23.63 -2.16
CA PHE A 189 14.93 -24.42 -1.55
C PHE A 189 14.59 -25.90 -1.64
N THR A 190 15.63 -26.73 -1.76
CA THR A 190 15.50 -28.19 -1.93
C THR A 190 14.52 -28.81 -0.92
N ALA A 191 13.43 -29.37 -1.43
CA ALA A 191 12.56 -30.26 -0.69
C ALA A 191 11.98 -31.33 -1.63
N PRO A 192 11.33 -32.38 -1.09
CA PRO A 192 10.82 -33.48 -1.92
C PRO A 192 9.51 -33.13 -2.64
N SER A 193 8.73 -32.19 -2.09
CA SER A 193 7.38 -31.84 -2.52
C SER A 193 7.34 -30.73 -3.57
N ASN A 194 6.31 -30.70 -4.41
CA ASN A 194 6.10 -29.70 -5.47
C ASN A 194 5.90 -28.26 -4.97
N HIS A 195 5.57 -28.07 -3.69
CA HIS A 195 5.47 -26.74 -3.10
C HIS A 195 6.84 -26.14 -2.74
N LYS A 196 7.94 -26.89 -2.94
CA LYS A 196 9.34 -26.43 -2.82
C LYS A 196 10.28 -27.14 -3.81
#